data_AF-A0A914M4W7-F1
#
_entry.id   AF-A0A914M4W7-F1
#
_cell.length_a   1.000
_cell.length_b   1.000
_cell.length_c   1.000
_cell.angle_alpha   90.00
_cell.angle_beta   90.00
_cell.angle_gamma   90.00
#
_symmetry.space_group_name_H-M   'P 1'
#
loop_
_entity.id
_entity.type
_entity.pdbx_description
1 polymer ?
#
loop_
_entity_poly.entity_id
_entity_poly.type
_entity_poly.pdbx_seq_one_letter_code
_entity_poly.pdbx_strand_id
1 'polypeptide(L)'
;MNLRPRAVNFDDVWSKLKETAEAIISLKPIERLTWDHNFSDIYFVCVSVPETQSRQLYNAVRDCLEIHTKELRRSLEDQTGDYLLSAYNREWSKYKQGAGYLHNLYCYLNKQLAKEKMDAESQHTFIADDSEGPFPHLGVGDVMLF
;
A
#
# COMPACT_ATOMS: atom_id res chain seq x y z
N MET A 1 24.95 7.22 1.98
CA MET A 1 24.19 6.13 2.66
C MET A 1 24.42 4.85 1.89
N ASN A 2 24.68 3.71 2.53
CA ASN A 2 24.81 2.41 1.83
C ASN A 2 23.45 1.70 1.77
N LEU A 3 23.15 1.03 0.66
CA LEU A 3 21.87 0.33 0.45
C LEU A 3 21.87 -1.09 1.06
N ARG A 4 22.72 -1.33 2.05
CA ARG A 4 22.82 -2.66 2.64
C ARG A 4 21.66 -2.88 3.62
N PRO A 5 21.05 -4.09 3.61
CA PRO A 5 20.11 -4.50 4.65
C PRO A 5 20.65 -4.23 6.05
N ARG A 6 19.77 -3.79 6.94
CA ARG A 6 20.11 -3.48 8.34
C ARG A 6 18.93 -3.76 9.25
N ALA A 7 19.20 -3.92 10.54
CA ALA A 7 18.14 -3.95 11.54
C ALA A 7 17.46 -2.58 11.61
N VAL A 8 16.13 -2.58 11.63
CA VAL A 8 15.31 -1.37 11.68
C VAL A 8 14.35 -1.51 12.86
N ASN A 9 14.26 -0.46 13.68
CA ASN A 9 13.18 -0.35 14.66
C ASN A 9 11.93 0.15 13.92
N PHE A 10 10.92 -0.71 13.82
CA PHE A 10 9.71 -0.40 13.06
C PHE A 10 8.95 0.78 13.66
N ASP A 11 8.78 0.84 14.98
CA ASP A 11 7.97 1.87 15.64
C ASP A 11 8.55 3.28 15.43
N ASP A 12 9.88 3.39 15.49
CA ASP A 12 10.58 4.67 15.27
C ASP A 12 10.40 5.16 13.83
N VAL A 13 10.47 4.27 12.85
CA VAL A 13 10.28 4.61 11.43
C VAL A 13 8.81 4.88 11.13
N TRP A 14 7.93 4.03 11.66
CA TRP A 14 6.49 4.13 11.42
C TRP A 14 5.90 5.42 11.98
N SER A 15 6.35 5.89 13.14
CA SER A 15 5.87 7.18 13.70
C SER A 15 6.01 8.33 12.70
N LYS A 16 7.16 8.44 12.02
CA LYS A 16 7.45 9.47 11.02
C LYS A 16 6.72 9.22 9.69
N LEU A 17 6.68 7.97 9.24
CA LEU A 17 5.97 7.59 8.03
C LEU A 17 4.46 7.80 8.17
N LYS A 18 3.91 7.56 9.36
CA LYS A 18 2.50 7.79 9.69
C LYS A 18 2.13 9.26 9.60
N GLU A 19 2.92 10.15 10.22
CA GLU A 19 2.71 11.61 10.12
C GLU A 19 2.71 12.07 8.66
N THR A 20 3.66 11.54 7.87
CA THR A 20 3.71 11.83 6.43
C THR A 20 2.47 11.27 5.72
N ALA A 21 2.06 10.03 5.99
CA ALA A 21 0.92 9.41 5.34
C ALA A 21 -0.39 10.18 5.62
N GLU A 22 -0.58 10.62 6.86
CA GLU A 22 -1.71 11.47 7.28
C GLU A 22 -1.67 12.85 6.61
N ALA A 23 -0.47 13.44 6.46
CA ALA A 23 -0.30 14.68 5.73
C ALA A 23 -0.64 14.51 4.24
N ILE A 24 -0.18 13.44 3.59
CA ILE A 24 -0.44 13.16 2.17
C ILE A 24 -1.92 12.97 1.91
N ILE A 25 -2.59 12.12 2.70
CA ILE A 25 -4.01 11.82 2.47
C ILE A 25 -4.89 13.05 2.70
N SER A 26 -4.45 13.96 3.57
CA SER A 26 -5.10 15.25 3.83
C SER A 26 -4.64 16.38 2.89
N LEU A 27 -3.78 16.10 1.91
CA LEU A 27 -3.14 17.08 1.00
C LEU A 27 -2.45 18.26 1.73
N LYS A 28 -1.83 17.99 2.88
CA LYS A 28 -1.01 18.95 3.60
C LYS A 28 0.38 19.05 2.96
N PRO A 29 1.04 20.23 3.03
CA PRO A 29 2.39 20.39 2.50
C PRO A 29 3.38 19.53 3.28
N ILE A 30 4.32 18.92 2.55
CA ILE A 30 5.39 18.09 3.11
C ILE A 30 6.71 18.65 2.59
N GLU A 31 7.69 18.76 3.49
CA GLU A 31 9.03 19.16 3.10
C GLU A 31 9.65 18.15 2.15
N ARG A 32 10.28 18.63 1.08
CA ARG A 32 10.90 17.77 0.07
C ARG A 32 11.94 16.81 0.67
N LEU A 33 12.73 17.27 1.64
CA LEU A 33 13.71 16.45 2.31
C LEU A 33 13.07 15.26 3.04
N THR A 34 11.96 15.51 3.75
CA THR A 34 11.17 14.48 4.43
C THR A 34 10.59 13.48 3.43
N TRP A 35 10.03 13.99 2.32
CA TRP A 35 9.52 13.15 1.23
C TRP A 35 10.60 12.23 0.66
N ASP A 36 11.79 12.76 0.37
CA ASP A 36 12.91 12.00 -0.20
C ASP A 36 13.45 10.95 0.80
N HIS A 37 13.52 11.29 2.10
CA HIS A 37 13.92 10.34 3.15
C HIS A 37 12.93 9.20 3.32
N ASN A 38 11.62 9.45 3.20
CA ASN A 38 10.60 8.43 3.37
C ASN A 38 10.75 7.27 2.38
N PHE A 39 11.22 7.51 1.15
CA PHE A 39 11.53 6.40 0.21
C PHE A 39 12.64 5.49 0.75
N SER A 40 13.67 6.08 1.36
CA SER A 40 14.77 5.32 1.95
C SER A 40 14.28 4.53 3.16
N ASP A 41 13.46 5.14 4.01
CA ASP A 41 12.89 4.48 5.19
C ASP A 41 12.00 3.29 4.79
N ILE A 42 11.11 3.47 3.81
CA ILE A 42 10.28 2.39 3.27
C ILE A 42 11.14 1.27 2.70
N TYR A 43 12.19 1.60 1.94
CA TYR A 43 13.12 0.61 1.42
C TYR A 43 13.76 -0.20 2.56
N PHE A 44 14.33 0.45 3.57
CA PHE A 44 15.01 -0.23 4.67
C PHE A 44 14.06 -1.11 5.51
N VAL A 45 12.80 -0.70 5.70
CA VAL A 45 11.78 -1.54 6.34
C VAL A 45 11.49 -2.79 5.49
N CYS A 46 11.46 -2.63 4.17
CA CYS A 46 11.17 -3.73 3.26
C CYS A 46 12.33 -4.74 3.09
N VAL A 47 13.57 -4.28 3.33
CA VAL A 47 14.79 -5.12 3.30
C VAL A 47 15.40 -5.34 4.69
N SER A 48 14.63 -5.14 5.76
CA SER A 48 15.12 -5.29 7.12
C SER A 48 15.60 -6.71 7.41
N VAL A 49 16.57 -6.83 8.33
CA VAL A 49 17.06 -8.12 8.85
C VAL A 49 16.86 -8.16 10.38
N PRO A 50 16.61 -9.34 10.99
CA PRO A 50 16.66 -10.69 10.40
C PRO A 50 15.45 -11.07 9.53
N GLU A 51 14.28 -10.46 9.77
CA GLU A 51 13.07 -10.67 8.97
C GLU A 51 12.61 -9.34 8.34
N THR A 52 11.96 -9.44 7.18
CA THR A 52 11.41 -8.28 6.49
C THR A 52 10.14 -7.79 7.17
N GLN A 53 10.01 -6.48 7.33
CA GLN A 53 8.86 -5.85 8.00
C GLN A 53 7.84 -5.29 6.99
N SER A 54 7.92 -5.71 5.71
CA SER A 54 7.04 -5.25 4.62
C SER A 54 5.56 -5.46 4.91
N ARG A 55 5.19 -6.64 5.43
CA ARG A 55 3.79 -6.97 5.76
C ARG A 55 3.28 -6.17 6.96
N GLN A 56 4.14 -5.92 7.94
CA GLN A 56 3.83 -5.07 9.08
C GLN A 56 3.59 -3.63 8.62
N LEU A 57 4.43 -3.11 7.72
CA LEU A 57 4.27 -1.79 7.10
C LEU A 57 2.94 -1.69 6.34
N TYR A 58 2.61 -2.69 5.52
CA TYR A 58 1.34 -2.73 4.79
C TYR A 58 0.13 -2.64 5.72
N ASN A 59 0.10 -3.46 6.77
CA ASN A 59 -1.00 -3.45 7.74
C ASN A 59 -1.11 -2.10 8.44
N ALA A 60 0.01 -1.51 8.85
CA ALA A 60 0.03 -0.22 9.53
C ALA A 60 -0.51 0.91 8.62
N VAL A 61 -0.13 0.92 7.34
CA VAL A 61 -0.66 1.88 6.34
C VAL A 61 -2.16 1.66 6.10
N ARG A 62 -2.60 0.41 5.97
CA ARG A 62 -4.02 0.07 5.83
C ARG A 62 -4.83 0.59 7.02
N ASP A 63 -4.37 0.32 8.23
CA ASP A 63 -5.06 0.72 9.46
C ASP A 63 -5.12 2.25 9.59
N CYS A 64 -4.04 2.95 9.21
CA CYS A 64 -4.01 4.41 9.11
C CYS A 64 -5.07 4.96 8.14
N LEU A 65 -5.20 4.35 6.95
CA LEU A 65 -6.20 4.74 5.95
C LEU A 65 -7.63 4.44 6.41
N GLU A 66 -7.83 3.32 7.10
CA GLU A 66 -9.14 2.95 7.65
C GLU A 66 -9.59 3.95 8.73
N ILE A 67 -8.68 4.35 9.62
CA ILE A 67 -8.94 5.39 10.62
C ILE A 67 -9.33 6.70 9.93
N HIS A 68 -8.53 7.16 8.96
CA HIS A 68 -8.81 8.39 8.22
C HIS A 68 -10.18 8.33 7.50
N THR A 69 -10.53 7.20 6.92
CA THR A 69 -11.81 7.01 6.24
C THR A 69 -12.99 7.05 7.21
N LYS A 70 -12.83 6.49 8.42
CA LYS A 70 -13.83 6.59 9.50
C LYS A 70 -14.00 8.03 9.98
N GLU A 71 -12.93 8.81 10.06
CA GLU A 71 -12.99 10.23 10.42
C GLU A 71 -13.69 11.06 9.34
N LEU A 72 -13.37 10.84 8.06
CA LEU A 72 -14.07 11.46 6.94
C LEU A 72 -15.57 11.15 6.98
N ARG A 73 -15.93 9.89 7.21
CA ARG A 73 -17.33 9.48 7.34
C ARG A 73 -18.04 10.24 8.46
N ARG A 74 -17.44 10.30 9.66
CA ARG A 74 -17.99 11.06 10.79
C ARG A 74 -18.13 12.55 10.47
N SER A 75 -17.15 13.16 9.80
CA SER A 75 -17.22 14.56 9.38
C SER A 75 -18.37 14.84 8.39
N LEU A 76 -18.84 13.82 7.68
CA LEU A 76 -19.93 13.95 6.70
C LEU A 76 -21.30 13.59 7.28
N GLU A 77 -21.36 12.85 8.40
CA GLU A 77 -22.62 12.49 9.07
C GLU A 77 -23.44 13.72 9.50
N ASP A 78 -22.76 14.83 9.80
CA ASP A 78 -23.40 16.09 10.20
C ASP A 78 -23.96 16.90 9.01
N GLN A 79 -23.68 16.50 7.76
CA GLN A 79 -24.11 17.20 6.56
C GLN A 79 -25.41 16.60 6.00
N THR A 80 -26.36 17.43 5.59
CA THR A 80 -27.68 17.00 5.06
C THR A 80 -27.99 17.61 3.70
N GLY A 81 -28.76 16.89 2.88
CA GLY A 81 -29.22 17.36 1.56
C GLY A 81 -28.08 17.59 0.56
N ASP A 82 -28.19 18.63 -0.26
CA ASP A 82 -27.22 18.94 -1.33
C ASP A 82 -25.82 19.28 -0.80
N TYR A 83 -25.71 19.74 0.46
CA TYR A 83 -24.42 20.02 1.11
C TYR A 83 -23.62 18.73 1.34
N LEU A 84 -24.28 17.61 1.60
CA LEU A 84 -23.62 16.31 1.79
C LEU A 84 -22.93 15.87 0.51
N LEU A 85 -23.61 15.94 -0.64
CA LEU A 85 -23.05 15.52 -1.92
C LEU A 85 -21.84 16.36 -2.31
N SER A 86 -21.94 17.68 -2.12
CA SER A 86 -20.84 18.61 -2.38
C SER A 86 -19.64 18.37 -1.44
N ALA A 87 -19.90 18.19 -0.13
CA ALA A 87 -18.87 17.89 0.85
C ALA A 87 -18.20 16.53 0.57
N TYR A 88 -18.96 15.49 0.26
CA TYR A 88 -18.44 14.18 -0.11
C TYR A 88 -17.56 14.27 -1.36
N ASN A 89 -18.02 14.93 -2.43
CA ASN A 89 -17.24 15.06 -3.65
C ASN A 89 -15.90 15.78 -3.40
N ARG A 90 -15.91 16.81 -2.56
CA ARG A 90 -14.71 17.54 -2.15
C ARG A 90 -13.74 16.63 -1.41
N GLU A 91 -14.19 15.93 -0.38
CA GLU A 91 -13.31 15.05 0.42
C GLU A 91 -12.83 13.84 -0.39
N TRP A 92 -13.68 13.25 -1.23
CA TRP A 92 -13.30 12.18 -2.14
C TRP A 92 -12.24 12.61 -3.15
N SER A 93 -12.36 13.82 -3.71
CA SER A 93 -11.36 14.35 -4.65
C SER A 93 -9.99 14.50 -3.97
N LYS A 94 -9.96 15.01 -2.73
CA LYS A 94 -8.72 15.10 -1.95
C LYS A 94 -8.15 13.71 -1.65
N TYR A 95 -8.99 12.80 -1.16
CA TYR A 95 -8.59 11.43 -0.83
C TYR A 95 -8.03 10.70 -2.05
N LYS A 96 -8.69 10.79 -3.21
CA LYS A 96 -8.22 10.19 -4.47
C LYS A 96 -6.85 10.73 -4.88
N GLN A 97 -6.63 12.03 -4.75
CA GLN A 97 -5.34 12.64 -5.08
C GLN A 97 -4.25 12.19 -4.08
N GLY A 98 -4.53 12.23 -2.79
CA GLY A 98 -3.64 11.76 -1.73
C GLY A 98 -3.28 10.28 -1.88
N ALA A 99 -4.25 9.43 -2.22
CA ALA A 99 -4.02 8.02 -2.51
C ALA A 99 -3.06 7.80 -3.69
N GLY A 100 -3.12 8.66 -4.72
CA GLY A 100 -2.14 8.64 -5.82
C GLY A 100 -0.72 8.95 -5.35
N TYR A 101 -0.55 9.92 -4.45
CA TYR A 101 0.75 10.22 -3.86
C TYR A 101 1.25 9.11 -2.94
N LEU A 102 0.37 8.52 -2.12
CA LEU A 102 0.72 7.34 -1.30
C LEU A 102 1.14 6.15 -2.16
N HIS A 103 0.43 5.88 -3.26
CA HIS A 103 0.80 4.82 -4.19
C HIS A 103 2.25 5.00 -4.70
N ASN A 104 2.62 6.23 -5.03
CA ASN A 104 3.98 6.56 -5.47
C ASN A 104 5.00 6.40 -4.35
N LEU A 105 4.69 6.92 -3.15
CA LEU A 105 5.59 6.83 -1.99
C LEU A 105 5.89 5.36 -1.62
N TYR A 106 4.84 4.53 -1.60
CA TYR A 106 4.93 3.11 -1.26
C TYR A 106 5.20 2.20 -2.46
N CYS A 107 5.68 2.72 -3.59
CA CYS A 107 5.87 1.94 -4.82
C CYS A 107 6.77 0.71 -4.65
N TYR A 108 7.80 0.79 -3.79
CA TYR A 108 8.68 -0.34 -3.50
C TYR A 108 7.94 -1.47 -2.78
N LEU A 109 7.22 -1.12 -1.71
CA LEU A 109 6.36 -2.04 -0.97
C LEU A 109 5.33 -2.70 -1.90
N ASN A 110 4.68 -1.91 -2.76
CA ASN A 110 3.68 -2.40 -3.71
C ASN A 110 4.26 -3.46 -4.65
N LYS A 111 5.45 -3.20 -5.22
CA LYS A 111 6.15 -4.16 -6.10
C LYS A 111 6.54 -5.43 -5.37
N GLN A 112 7.03 -5.31 -4.13
CA GLN A 112 7.43 -6.47 -3.34
C GLN A 112 6.22 -7.36 -3.01
N LEU A 113 5.11 -6.78 -2.56
CA LEU A 113 3.89 -7.53 -2.26
C LEU A 113 3.28 -8.18 -3.52
N ALA A 114 3.34 -7.51 -4.67
CA ALA A 114 2.89 -8.10 -5.94
C ALA A 114 3.75 -9.32 -6.30
N LYS A 115 5.07 -9.23 -6.14
CA LYS A 115 5.98 -10.35 -6.37
C LYS A 115 5.68 -11.52 -5.40
N GLU A 116 5.51 -11.25 -4.12
CA GLU A 116 5.17 -12.28 -3.11
C GLU A 116 3.88 -13.02 -3.47
N LYS A 117 2.86 -12.31 -3.99
CA LYS A 117 1.61 -12.94 -4.45
C LYS A 117 1.84 -13.85 -5.66
N MET A 118 2.57 -13.37 -6.67
CA MET A 118 2.89 -14.16 -7.87
C MET A 118 3.70 -15.41 -7.55
N ASP A 119 4.67 -15.30 -6.63
CA ASP A 119 5.50 -16.42 -6.19
C ASP A 119 4.64 -17.47 -5.46
N ALA A 120 3.69 -17.04 -4.61
CA ALA A 120 2.75 -17.93 -3.93
C ALA A 120 1.77 -18.62 -4.89
N GLU A 121 1.23 -17.89 -5.86
CA GLU A 121 0.33 -18.43 -6.90
C GLU A 121 1.04 -19.47 -7.78
N SER A 122 2.29 -19.20 -8.16
CA SER A 122 3.12 -20.13 -8.94
C SER A 122 3.34 -21.44 -8.19
N GLN A 123 3.64 -21.39 -6.88
CA GLN A 123 3.79 -22.58 -6.04
C GLN A 123 2.51 -23.41 -5.94
N HIS A 124 1.33 -22.79 -5.97
CA HIS A 124 0.06 -23.51 -5.98
C HIS A 124 -0.21 -24.25 -7.30
N THR A 125 0.27 -23.74 -8.44
CA THR A 125 0.13 -24.42 -9.74
C THR A 125 0.99 -25.68 -9.82
N PHE A 126 2.19 -25.69 -9.22
CA PHE A 126 3.08 -26.87 -9.25
C PHE A 126 2.63 -28.03 -8.35
N ILE A 127 1.74 -27.80 -7.38
CA ILE A 127 1.24 -28.84 -6.47
C ILE A 127 0.02 -29.58 -7.07
N ALA A 128 -0.59 -29.05 -8.13
CA ALA A 128 -1.77 -29.63 -8.76
C ALA A 128 -1.46 -30.66 -9.88
N ASP A 129 -0.20 -30.96 -10.16
CA ASP A 129 0.20 -31.78 -11.33
C ASP A 129 1.07 -32.99 -10.97
N ASP A 130 0.66 -33.74 -9.94
CA ASP A 130 1.25 -35.04 -9.58
C ASP A 130 0.18 -36.15 -9.45
N SER A 131 -0.82 -36.12 -10.35
CA SER A 131 -1.67 -37.30 -10.60
C SER A 131 -1.91 -37.47 -12.10
N GLU A 132 -1.31 -38.53 -12.63
CA GLU A 132 -1.28 -38.93 -14.04
C GLU A 132 -2.61 -38.82 -14.81
N GLY A 133 -2.51 -38.33 -16.06
CA GLY A 133 -3.48 -38.56 -17.13
C GLY A 133 -3.14 -37.75 -18.39
N PRO A 134 -2.95 -38.36 -19.57
CA PRO A 134 -2.54 -37.62 -20.77
C PRO A 134 -3.77 -37.10 -21.53
N PHE A 135 -4.06 -35.80 -21.47
CA PHE A 135 -5.03 -35.17 -22.38
C PHE A 135 -4.63 -33.73 -22.75
N PRO A 136 -5.06 -33.25 -23.93
CA PRO A 136 -4.23 -32.47 -24.83
C PRO A 136 -4.49 -30.97 -24.74
N HIS A 137 -3.45 -30.26 -25.17
CA HIS A 137 -3.35 -28.84 -25.47
C HIS A 137 -4.68 -28.14 -25.89
N LEU A 138 -5.20 -27.27 -25.02
CA LEU A 138 -6.02 -26.10 -25.34
C LEU A 138 -5.40 -24.96 -24.53
N GLY A 139 -4.91 -23.85 -25.08
CA GLY A 139 -5.52 -22.96 -26.06
C GLY A 139 -5.28 -21.56 -25.48
N VAL A 140 -4.33 -20.82 -26.06
CA VAL A 140 -3.94 -19.48 -25.61
C VAL A 140 -5.10 -18.52 -25.88
N GLY A 141 -5.89 -18.21 -24.86
CA GLY A 141 -6.99 -17.26 -24.98
C GLY A 141 -7.97 -17.37 -23.83
N ASP A 142 -7.64 -16.75 -22.70
CA ASP A 142 -8.61 -16.11 -21.78
C ASP A 142 -7.90 -15.62 -20.51
N VAL A 143 -7.07 -14.58 -20.65
CA VAL A 143 -6.73 -13.72 -19.50
C VAL A 143 -6.87 -12.28 -19.96
N MET A 144 -8.11 -11.83 -20.08
CA MET A 144 -8.47 -10.42 -20.06
C MET A 144 -9.16 -10.11 -18.73
N LEU A 145 -8.73 -9.03 -18.08
CA LEU A 145 -9.38 -8.27 -16.99
C LEU A 145 -9.31 -8.95 -15.60
N PHE A 146 -8.83 -8.29 -14.54
CA PHE A 146 -9.06 -6.92 -14.07
C PHE A 146 -7.80 -6.24 -13.52
#